data_AF-A0AAD4L847-F1
#
_entry.id   AF-A0AAD4L847-F1
#
_cell.length_a   1.000
_cell.length_b   1.000
_cell.length_c   1.000
_cell.angle_alpha   90.00
_cell.angle_beta   90.00
_cell.angle_gamma   90.00
#
_symmetry.space_group_name_H-M   'P 1'
#
loop_
_entity.id
_entity.type
_entity.pdbx_description
1 polymer ?
#
loop_
_entity_poly.entity_id
_entity_poly.type
_entity_poly.pdbx_seq_one_letter_code
_entity_poly.pdbx_strand_id
1 'polypeptide(L)'
;MSPSTSSNDDSFRPLTLRERLWLVPILLKLPIVVTIGIFRGNKGRSWSRSANLALTRYLFDHEWEIHTLRSFIGVTTSQMYQTWARSVKQEVLTDVLPEGAKLHWIGPRRDASHHKVFLYFHGGCFVLPTRPDYFPFLHSLQKALSADVEEVGVVALEYSLAPDAPVPTQLRQANAALTHLLQKGISPSNIVIGGDSAGANLTLQLASHLLHPLASIPAPPTLSQPFAGALLISPWLAYSLMSDLVKSGVTPELKHHVEPATAPAGWWSGLDGVYPRLLITAGEHEGLFDEIIDTSRVIGEHVKDTTTVVEPGGIHEDMIVKFAVGQGGNGQDYDATVAFLTSSFRGRN
;
A
#
# COMPACT_ATOMS: atom_id res chain seq x y z
N MET A 1 11.81 35.39 -6.64
CA MET A 1 11.59 34.72 -7.93
C MET A 1 10.94 33.38 -7.64
N SER A 2 9.65 33.27 -7.90
CA SER A 2 8.87 32.05 -7.65
C SER A 2 9.22 31.01 -8.73
N PRO A 3 9.62 29.78 -8.38
CA PRO A 3 9.74 28.73 -9.39
C PRO A 3 8.33 28.30 -9.80
N SER A 4 8.07 28.34 -11.10
CA SER A 4 6.87 27.85 -11.74
C SER A 4 6.64 26.37 -11.44
N THR A 5 5.62 26.06 -10.65
CA THR A 5 5.13 24.69 -10.44
C THR A 5 4.22 24.28 -11.60
N SER A 6 4.81 23.79 -12.68
CA SER A 6 4.12 22.93 -13.63
C SER A 6 5.08 21.87 -14.14
N SER A 7 5.38 20.89 -13.29
CA SER A 7 5.78 19.59 -13.82
C SER A 7 4.54 19.00 -14.50
N ASN A 8 4.50 19.00 -15.83
CA ASN A 8 3.55 18.17 -16.54
C ASN A 8 3.80 16.73 -16.10
N ASP A 9 2.86 16.16 -15.36
CA ASP A 9 2.89 14.76 -14.97
C ASP A 9 2.61 13.90 -16.20
N ASP A 10 3.65 13.65 -17.00
CA ASP A 10 3.58 12.83 -18.22
C ASP A 10 3.19 11.37 -17.93
N SER A 11 3.12 10.98 -16.65
CA SER A 11 2.68 9.65 -16.18
C SER A 11 1.33 9.21 -16.74
N PHE A 12 0.44 10.17 -17.04
CA PHE A 12 -0.92 9.95 -17.54
C PHE A 12 -1.17 10.58 -18.92
N ARG A 13 -0.13 10.71 -19.75
CA ARG A 13 -0.30 11.22 -21.13
C ARG A 13 -1.29 10.37 -21.94
N PRO A 14 -1.99 10.94 -22.94
CA PRO A 14 -2.83 10.17 -23.85
C PRO A 14 -2.05 9.07 -24.57
N LEU A 15 -2.72 7.93 -24.82
CA LEU A 15 -2.15 6.85 -25.62
C LEU A 15 -1.90 7.28 -27.06
N THR A 16 -0.70 6.98 -27.55
CA THR A 16 -0.31 7.07 -28.96
C THR A 16 -1.13 6.11 -29.83
N LEU A 17 -1.14 6.35 -31.14
CA LEU A 17 -1.82 5.45 -32.09
C LEU A 17 -1.26 4.02 -32.02
N ARG A 18 0.06 3.88 -31.82
CA ARG A 18 0.72 2.57 -31.67
C ARG A 18 0.22 1.82 -30.44
N GLU A 19 0.20 2.47 -29.28
CA GLU A 19 -0.31 1.90 -28.02
C GLU A 19 -1.78 1.48 -28.16
N ARG A 20 -2.61 2.32 -28.80
CA ARG A 20 -4.02 1.99 -29.08
C ARG A 20 -4.19 0.77 -29.99
N LEU A 21 -3.38 0.65 -31.04
CA LEU A 21 -3.46 -0.50 -31.96
C LEU A 21 -2.98 -1.78 -31.29
N TRP A 22 -1.95 -1.70 -30.44
CA TRP A 22 -1.45 -2.83 -29.65
C TRP A 22 -2.49 -3.35 -28.64
N LEU A 23 -3.31 -2.46 -28.07
CA LEU A 23 -4.41 -2.82 -27.16
C LEU A 23 -5.53 -3.65 -27.79
N VAL A 24 -5.81 -3.45 -29.09
CA VAL A 24 -6.97 -4.06 -29.77
C VAL A 24 -7.06 -5.57 -29.57
N PRO A 25 -6.03 -6.38 -29.88
CA PRO A 25 -6.11 -7.83 -29.71
C PRO A 25 -6.29 -8.27 -28.24
N ILE A 26 -5.78 -7.50 -27.28
CA ILE A 26 -5.90 -7.79 -25.85
C ILE A 26 -7.33 -7.51 -25.37
N LEU A 27 -7.89 -6.36 -25.76
CA LEU A 27 -9.24 -5.96 -25.37
C LEU A 27 -10.33 -6.81 -26.03
N LEU A 28 -10.12 -7.28 -27.27
CA LEU A 28 -11.08 -8.14 -27.96
C LEU A 28 -11.31 -9.50 -27.24
N LYS A 29 -10.30 -9.99 -26.53
CA LYS A 29 -10.39 -11.26 -25.77
C LYS A 29 -11.01 -11.08 -24.38
N LEU A 30 -11.02 -9.85 -23.86
CA LEU A 30 -11.43 -9.57 -22.47
C LEU A 30 -12.87 -10.03 -22.15
N PRO A 31 -13.90 -9.77 -23.00
CA PRO A 31 -15.25 -10.28 -22.74
C PRO A 31 -15.31 -11.80 -22.68
N ILE A 32 -14.54 -12.50 -23.52
CA ILE A 32 -14.49 -13.96 -23.57
C ILE A 32 -13.88 -14.49 -22.28
N VAL A 33 -12.75 -13.94 -21.85
CA VAL A 33 -12.04 -14.39 -20.63
C VAL A 33 -12.86 -14.13 -19.37
N VAL A 34 -13.47 -12.95 -19.24
CA VAL A 34 -14.36 -12.63 -18.12
C VAL A 34 -15.57 -13.56 -18.09
N THR A 35 -16.19 -13.82 -19.25
CA THR A 35 -17.33 -14.74 -19.36
C THR A 35 -16.93 -16.16 -18.94
N ILE A 36 -15.83 -16.70 -19.48
CA ILE A 36 -15.31 -18.01 -19.09
C ILE A 36 -14.99 -18.05 -17.59
N GLY A 37 -14.40 -16.99 -17.05
CA GLY A 37 -14.07 -16.87 -15.63
C GLY A 37 -15.28 -16.95 -14.71
N ILE A 38 -16.40 -16.33 -15.10
CA ILE A 38 -17.68 -16.42 -14.38
C ILE A 38 -18.16 -17.88 -14.32
N PHE A 39 -18.09 -18.63 -15.43
CA PHE A 39 -18.55 -20.02 -15.50
C PHE A 39 -17.55 -21.05 -14.94
N ARG A 40 -16.26 -20.72 -14.89
CA ARG A 40 -15.21 -21.56 -14.29
C ARG A 40 -14.99 -21.31 -12.79
N GLY A 41 -15.59 -20.26 -12.22
CA GLY A 41 -15.47 -19.95 -10.80
C GLY A 41 -15.88 -21.13 -9.91
N ASN A 42 -15.11 -21.40 -8.85
CA ASN A 42 -15.41 -22.45 -7.87
C ASN A 42 -16.84 -22.33 -7.33
N LYS A 43 -17.49 -23.48 -7.07
CA LYS A 43 -18.80 -23.54 -6.43
C LYS A 43 -18.78 -22.72 -5.13
N GLY A 44 -19.67 -21.73 -5.03
CA GLY A 44 -19.84 -20.88 -3.84
C GLY A 44 -19.34 -19.43 -3.98
N ARG A 45 -18.67 -19.05 -5.08
CA ARG A 45 -18.25 -17.64 -5.31
C ARG A 45 -19.30 -16.85 -6.09
N SER A 46 -19.46 -15.56 -5.78
CA SER A 46 -20.36 -14.67 -6.53
C SER A 46 -19.86 -14.46 -7.97
N TRP A 47 -20.79 -14.16 -8.88
CA TRP A 47 -20.45 -13.84 -10.27
C TRP A 47 -19.57 -12.59 -10.39
N SER A 48 -19.82 -11.56 -9.56
CA SER A 48 -19.01 -10.34 -9.52
C SER A 48 -17.55 -10.62 -9.13
N ARG A 49 -17.34 -11.47 -8.10
CA ARG A 49 -16.00 -11.88 -7.66
C ARG A 49 -15.29 -12.72 -8.71
N SER A 50 -16.01 -13.63 -9.36
CA SER A 50 -15.45 -14.48 -10.42
C SER A 50 -15.05 -13.66 -11.66
N ALA A 51 -15.87 -12.67 -12.03
CA ALA A 51 -15.57 -11.72 -13.10
C ALA A 51 -14.35 -10.86 -12.78
N ASN A 52 -14.29 -10.27 -11.58
CA ASN A 52 -13.17 -9.45 -11.15
C ASN A 52 -11.86 -10.26 -11.12
N LEU A 53 -11.88 -11.48 -10.58
CA LEU A 53 -10.69 -12.34 -10.56
C LEU A 53 -10.19 -12.69 -11.96
N ALA A 54 -11.11 -13.02 -12.88
CA ALA A 54 -10.76 -13.32 -14.26
C ALA A 54 -10.19 -12.11 -14.99
N LEU A 55 -10.77 -10.92 -14.76
CA LEU A 55 -10.25 -9.66 -15.27
C LEU A 55 -8.84 -9.40 -14.72
N THR A 56 -8.69 -9.42 -13.41
CA THR A 56 -7.41 -9.18 -12.72
C THR A 56 -6.33 -10.13 -13.23
N ARG A 57 -6.58 -11.45 -13.25
CA ARG A 57 -5.63 -12.44 -13.79
C ARG A 57 -5.29 -12.16 -15.26
N TYR A 58 -6.29 -11.93 -16.09
CA TYR A 58 -6.07 -11.65 -17.51
C TYR A 58 -5.22 -10.40 -17.72
N LEU A 59 -5.44 -9.35 -16.93
CA LEU A 59 -4.60 -8.17 -16.96
C LEU A 59 -3.18 -8.54 -16.49
N PHE A 60 -2.98 -9.17 -15.34
CA PHE A 60 -1.64 -9.47 -14.84
C PHE A 60 -0.84 -10.49 -15.68
N ASP A 61 -1.49 -11.33 -16.48
CA ASP A 61 -0.83 -12.29 -17.40
C ASP A 61 -0.27 -11.63 -18.68
N HIS A 62 -0.53 -10.34 -18.93
CA HIS A 62 -0.02 -9.63 -20.10
C HIS A 62 1.13 -8.70 -19.73
N GLU A 63 2.17 -8.66 -20.57
CA GLU A 63 3.22 -7.66 -20.48
C GLU A 63 2.69 -6.30 -20.97
N TRP A 64 2.30 -5.43 -20.03
CA TRP A 64 1.78 -4.10 -20.36
C TRP A 64 2.91 -3.08 -20.52
N GLU A 65 2.81 -2.26 -21.57
CA GLU A 65 3.46 -0.94 -21.55
C GLU A 65 2.84 -0.09 -20.43
N ILE A 66 3.67 0.56 -19.60
CA ILE A 66 3.19 1.21 -18.37
C ILE A 66 2.14 2.29 -18.62
N HIS A 67 2.29 3.10 -19.68
CA HIS A 67 1.32 4.13 -20.05
C HIS A 67 -0.03 3.52 -20.43
N THR A 68 -0.01 2.35 -21.06
CA THR A 68 -1.21 1.59 -21.41
C THR A 68 -1.95 1.15 -20.16
N LEU A 69 -1.25 0.60 -19.17
CA LEU A 69 -1.85 0.18 -17.91
C LEU A 69 -2.41 1.37 -17.11
N ARG A 70 -1.65 2.46 -17.01
CA ARG A 70 -2.09 3.70 -16.34
C ARG A 70 -3.26 4.37 -17.05
N SER A 71 -3.40 4.22 -18.37
CA SER A 71 -4.53 4.81 -19.10
C SER A 71 -5.88 4.16 -18.78
N PHE A 72 -5.91 2.87 -18.38
CA PHE A 72 -7.14 2.23 -17.91
C PHE A 72 -7.63 2.80 -16.59
N ILE A 73 -6.68 3.29 -15.77
CA ILE A 73 -7.01 4.00 -14.53
C ILE A 73 -7.37 5.46 -14.86
N GLY A 74 -6.55 6.11 -15.69
CA GLY A 74 -6.83 7.41 -16.29
C GLY A 74 -6.77 8.62 -15.34
N VAL A 75 -6.49 8.38 -14.05
CA VAL A 75 -6.48 9.43 -13.01
C VAL A 75 -5.37 9.20 -11.98
N THR A 76 -4.89 10.27 -11.38
CA THR A 76 -3.92 10.24 -10.27
C THR A 76 -4.58 9.84 -8.95
N THR A 77 -3.79 9.42 -7.96
CA THR A 77 -4.25 9.18 -6.58
C THR A 77 -5.01 10.39 -6.01
N SER A 78 -4.49 11.61 -6.21
CA SER A 78 -5.13 12.86 -5.79
C SER A 78 -6.51 13.06 -6.42
N GLN A 79 -6.65 12.76 -7.72
CA GLN A 79 -7.93 12.88 -8.40
C GLN A 79 -8.95 11.86 -7.87
N MET A 80 -8.49 10.63 -7.58
CA MET A 80 -9.34 9.62 -6.93
C MET A 80 -9.76 10.06 -5.53
N TYR A 81 -8.82 10.55 -4.71
CA TYR A 81 -9.10 11.07 -3.38
C TYR A 81 -10.13 12.18 -3.41
N GLN A 82 -9.96 13.18 -4.29
CA GLN A 82 -10.89 14.30 -4.43
C GLN A 82 -12.28 13.83 -4.85
N THR A 83 -12.37 12.87 -5.77
CA THR A 83 -13.63 12.30 -6.22
C THR A 83 -14.34 11.57 -5.09
N TRP A 84 -13.61 10.72 -4.37
CA TRP A 84 -14.12 10.01 -3.22
C TRP A 84 -14.58 10.97 -2.10
N ALA A 85 -13.75 11.94 -1.71
CA ALA A 85 -14.05 12.88 -0.63
C ALA A 85 -15.35 13.65 -0.91
N ARG A 86 -15.53 14.11 -2.16
CA ARG A 86 -16.79 14.75 -2.61
C ARG A 86 -17.98 13.78 -2.52
N SER A 87 -17.81 12.53 -2.91
CA SER A 87 -18.87 11.51 -2.88
C SER A 87 -19.39 11.23 -1.45
N VAL A 88 -18.51 11.32 -0.45
CA VAL A 88 -18.85 11.13 0.97
C VAL A 88 -19.07 12.45 1.72
N LYS A 89 -19.07 13.59 1.02
CA LYS A 89 -19.21 14.95 1.58
C LYS A 89 -18.17 15.28 2.67
N GLN A 90 -16.97 14.73 2.55
CA GLN A 90 -15.83 15.07 3.40
C GLN A 90 -15.07 16.26 2.80
N GLU A 91 -14.50 17.10 3.65
CA GLU A 91 -13.49 18.07 3.23
C GLU A 91 -12.26 17.39 2.61
N VAL A 92 -11.71 17.99 1.56
CA VAL A 92 -10.47 17.56 0.91
C VAL A 92 -9.30 18.06 1.74
N LEU A 93 -8.73 17.18 2.55
CA LEU A 93 -7.65 17.48 3.49
C LEU A 93 -6.36 16.85 3.00
N THR A 94 -5.46 17.68 2.45
CA THR A 94 -4.19 17.22 1.89
C THR A 94 -3.03 18.05 2.43
N ASP A 95 -2.01 17.38 2.94
CA ASP A 95 -0.73 18.02 3.26
C ASP A 95 0.25 17.76 2.10
N VAL A 96 0.88 18.82 1.60
CA VAL A 96 1.90 18.72 0.56
C VAL A 96 3.27 18.65 1.22
N LEU A 97 4.04 17.63 0.86
CA LEU A 97 5.35 17.33 1.43
C LEU A 97 6.49 17.75 0.49
N PRO A 98 7.75 17.76 0.98
CA PRO A 98 8.91 17.85 0.11
C PRO A 98 8.87 16.79 -1.01
N GLU A 99 9.54 17.11 -2.13
CA GLU A 99 9.64 16.22 -3.29
C GLU A 99 8.30 15.81 -3.93
N GLY A 100 7.23 16.59 -3.70
CA GLY A 100 5.95 16.43 -4.38
C GLY A 100 5.03 15.34 -3.83
N ALA A 101 5.42 14.65 -2.77
CA ALA A 101 4.55 13.70 -2.09
C ALA A 101 3.39 14.40 -1.37
N LYS A 102 2.30 13.67 -1.14
CA LYS A 102 1.12 14.23 -0.47
C LYS A 102 0.56 13.26 0.56
N LEU A 103 -0.01 13.80 1.62
CA LEU A 103 -0.75 13.05 2.62
C LEU A 103 -2.23 13.42 2.53
N HIS A 104 -3.06 12.44 2.18
CA HIS A 104 -4.51 12.59 2.07
C HIS A 104 -5.19 12.05 3.32
N TRP A 105 -5.89 12.91 4.06
CA TRP A 105 -6.57 12.53 5.30
C TRP A 105 -7.96 11.94 5.02
N ILE A 106 -8.25 10.80 5.63
CA ILE A 106 -9.54 10.13 5.64
C ILE A 106 -10.15 10.40 7.02
N GLY A 107 -11.33 11.03 7.02
CA GLY A 107 -11.92 11.63 8.21
C GLY A 107 -11.27 12.98 8.59
N PRO A 108 -11.43 13.42 9.85
CA PRO A 108 -10.84 14.67 10.32
C PRO A 108 -9.31 14.61 10.33
N ARG A 109 -8.65 15.73 10.03
CA ARG A 109 -7.18 15.86 10.20
C ARG A 109 -6.85 15.72 11.68
N ARG A 110 -5.88 14.86 12.01
CA ARG A 110 -5.46 14.54 13.38
C ARG A 110 -3.97 14.77 13.53
N ASP A 111 -3.59 16.00 13.88
CA ASP A 111 -2.20 16.45 13.79
C ASP A 111 -1.65 17.14 15.06
N ALA A 112 -2.10 16.66 16.23
CA ALA A 112 -1.62 17.08 17.55
C ALA A 112 -0.91 15.90 18.24
N SER A 113 -0.13 16.17 19.28
CA SER A 113 0.78 15.17 19.87
C SER A 113 0.10 13.93 20.44
N HIS A 114 -1.09 14.10 21.01
CA HIS A 114 -1.90 13.03 21.60
C HIS A 114 -2.77 12.30 20.57
N HIS A 115 -2.89 12.83 19.35
CA HIS A 115 -3.67 12.20 18.29
C HIS A 115 -3.02 10.92 17.78
N LYS A 116 -3.86 9.99 17.35
CA LYS A 116 -3.47 8.68 16.83
C LYS A 116 -3.58 8.68 15.32
N VAL A 117 -2.56 8.17 14.64
CA VAL A 117 -2.50 8.21 13.17
C VAL A 117 -2.17 6.85 12.61
N PHE A 118 -3.01 6.37 11.70
CA PHE A 118 -2.67 5.27 10.83
C PHE A 118 -2.13 5.84 9.51
N LEU A 119 -0.80 5.79 9.35
CA LEU A 119 -0.11 6.19 8.13
C LEU A 119 -0.10 5.01 7.16
N TYR A 120 -0.75 5.18 6.02
CA TYR A 120 -0.97 4.12 5.05
C TYR A 120 -0.21 4.39 3.73
N PHE A 121 0.45 3.36 3.19
CA PHE A 121 1.08 3.34 1.87
C PHE A 121 0.32 2.42 0.91
N HIS A 122 -0.13 2.93 -0.25
CA HIS A 122 -0.92 2.13 -1.20
C HIS A 122 -0.08 1.11 -1.98
N GLY A 123 -0.71 0.04 -2.45
CA GLY A 123 -0.15 -0.92 -3.42
C GLY A 123 -0.16 -0.40 -4.86
N GLY A 124 0.00 -1.31 -5.84
CA GLY A 124 0.10 -0.95 -7.26
C GLY A 124 1.51 -1.07 -7.85
N CYS A 125 2.33 -1.96 -7.29
CA CYS A 125 3.68 -2.31 -7.79
C CYS A 125 4.63 -1.11 -7.94
N PHE A 126 4.42 -0.02 -7.19
CA PHE A 126 5.10 1.30 -7.33
C PHE A 126 4.89 2.03 -8.67
N VAL A 127 4.14 1.44 -9.60
CA VAL A 127 3.97 1.97 -10.96
C VAL A 127 2.54 2.41 -11.24
N LEU A 128 1.58 2.00 -10.41
CA LEU A 128 0.17 2.38 -10.50
C LEU A 128 -0.25 3.30 -9.35
N PRO A 129 -1.15 4.25 -9.60
CA PRO A 129 -1.83 4.98 -8.53
C PRO A 129 -2.75 4.05 -7.73
N THR A 130 -3.42 4.60 -6.71
CA THR A 130 -4.45 3.88 -5.94
C THR A 130 -5.58 3.34 -6.82
N ARG A 131 -6.41 2.43 -6.29
CA ARG A 131 -7.62 1.89 -6.95
C ARG A 131 -8.91 2.52 -6.41
N PRO A 132 -10.04 2.49 -7.13
CA PRO A 132 -11.30 3.12 -6.67
C PRO A 132 -11.86 2.59 -5.34
N ASP A 133 -11.58 1.33 -5.00
CA ASP A 133 -12.01 0.64 -3.78
C ASP A 133 -11.14 0.96 -2.55
N TYR A 134 -10.02 1.62 -2.77
CA TYR A 134 -9.02 1.95 -1.76
C TYR A 134 -9.52 2.94 -0.69
N PHE A 135 -10.08 4.09 -1.10
CA PHE A 135 -10.59 5.07 -0.14
C PHE A 135 -11.86 4.59 0.60
N PRO A 136 -12.81 3.86 -0.02
CA PRO A 136 -13.84 3.14 0.71
C PRO A 136 -13.31 2.21 1.81
N PHE A 137 -12.26 1.45 1.53
CA PHE A 137 -11.59 0.59 2.51
C PHE A 137 -11.00 1.38 3.68
N LEU A 138 -10.18 2.40 3.40
CA LEU A 138 -9.57 3.23 4.45
C LEU A 138 -10.62 3.97 5.28
N HIS A 139 -11.72 4.41 4.66
CA HIS A 139 -12.83 5.04 5.38
C HIS A 139 -13.55 4.05 6.30
N SER A 140 -13.71 2.81 5.86
CA SER A 140 -14.28 1.75 6.69
C SER A 140 -13.42 1.48 7.92
N LEU A 141 -12.09 1.40 7.76
CA LEU A 141 -11.16 1.30 8.88
C LEU A 141 -11.25 2.52 9.80
N GLN A 142 -11.24 3.74 9.24
CA GLN A 142 -11.35 4.97 10.02
C GLN A 142 -12.62 4.99 10.89
N LYS A 143 -13.77 4.57 10.34
CA LYS A 143 -15.03 4.48 11.09
C LYS A 143 -14.97 3.41 12.18
N ALA A 144 -14.47 2.22 11.86
CA ALA A 144 -14.34 1.13 12.82
C ALA A 144 -13.45 1.52 14.00
N LEU A 145 -12.31 2.18 13.73
CA LEU A 145 -11.40 2.66 14.77
C LEU A 145 -12.01 3.76 15.62
N SER A 146 -12.75 4.69 15.01
CA SER A 146 -13.37 5.82 15.73
C SER A 146 -14.44 5.38 16.74
N ALA A 147 -14.90 4.12 16.69
CA ALA A 147 -15.82 3.56 17.69
C ALA A 147 -15.13 3.29 19.04
N ASP A 148 -13.83 2.96 19.01
CA ASP A 148 -13.07 2.45 20.17
C ASP A 148 -11.82 3.26 20.50
N VAL A 149 -11.40 4.12 19.57
CA VAL A 149 -10.15 4.88 19.65
C VAL A 149 -10.46 6.36 19.50
N GLU A 150 -10.30 7.09 20.60
CA GLU A 150 -10.44 8.55 20.58
C GLU A 150 -9.38 9.19 19.69
N GLU A 151 -9.81 10.19 18.91
CA GLU A 151 -8.95 11.06 18.11
C GLU A 151 -8.01 10.35 17.11
N VAL A 152 -8.48 9.23 16.56
CA VAL A 152 -7.80 8.51 15.48
C VAL A 152 -8.05 9.14 14.11
N GLY A 153 -6.97 9.27 13.33
CA GLY A 153 -6.99 9.67 11.92
C GLY A 153 -6.35 8.59 11.05
N VAL A 154 -6.84 8.45 9.82
CA VAL A 154 -6.20 7.62 8.79
C VAL A 154 -5.67 8.55 7.72
N VAL A 155 -4.42 8.37 7.31
CA VAL A 155 -3.78 9.24 6.32
C VAL A 155 -3.03 8.39 5.29
N ALA A 156 -3.33 8.62 4.01
CA ALA A 156 -2.73 7.89 2.90
C ALA A 156 -1.63 8.72 2.23
N LEU A 157 -0.46 8.11 2.02
CA LEU A 157 0.62 8.71 1.23
C LEU A 157 0.37 8.51 -0.27
N GLU A 158 0.29 9.60 -1.01
CA GLU A 158 0.53 9.63 -2.46
C GLU A 158 2.03 9.84 -2.68
N TYR A 159 2.70 8.76 -3.10
CA TYR A 159 4.10 8.77 -3.53
C TYR A 159 4.17 8.76 -5.06
N SER A 160 5.30 9.22 -5.61
CA SER A 160 5.57 9.25 -7.05
C SER A 160 5.80 7.85 -7.62
N LEU A 161 5.42 7.62 -8.87
CA LEU A 161 5.38 6.30 -9.48
C LEU A 161 6.59 6.05 -10.39
N ALA A 162 7.11 4.84 -10.36
CA ALA A 162 8.09 4.36 -11.34
C ALA A 162 7.40 4.09 -12.69
N PRO A 163 8.10 4.24 -13.83
CA PRO A 163 9.52 4.58 -13.97
C PRO A 163 9.85 6.08 -13.88
N ASP A 164 8.85 6.97 -13.92
CA ASP A 164 9.05 8.43 -13.97
C ASP A 164 9.78 8.96 -12.72
N ALA A 165 9.50 8.35 -11.57
CA ALA A 165 10.25 8.50 -10.33
C ALA A 165 10.82 7.14 -9.91
N PRO A 166 12.07 6.82 -10.25
CA PRO A 166 12.66 5.53 -9.93
C PRO A 166 12.89 5.35 -8.43
N VAL A 167 13.01 4.10 -8.01
CA VAL A 167 13.48 3.73 -6.67
C VAL A 167 14.84 4.40 -6.41
N PRO A 168 15.11 4.96 -5.21
CA PRO A 168 14.31 4.89 -3.97
C PRO A 168 13.41 6.12 -3.72
N THR A 169 12.91 6.80 -4.76
CA THR A 169 12.09 8.03 -4.57
C THR A 169 10.90 7.82 -3.64
N GLN A 170 10.21 6.68 -3.75
CA GLN A 170 9.08 6.30 -2.91
C GLN A 170 9.48 6.23 -1.43
N LEU A 171 10.65 5.66 -1.14
CA LEU A 171 11.21 5.59 0.22
C LEU A 171 11.59 6.98 0.75
N ARG A 172 12.15 7.87 -0.08
CA ARG A 172 12.40 9.27 0.33
C ARG A 172 11.11 9.96 0.75
N GLN A 173 10.05 9.76 -0.02
CA GLN A 173 8.75 10.36 0.22
C GLN A 173 8.03 9.75 1.43
N ALA A 174 8.17 8.43 1.66
CA ALA A 174 7.70 7.79 2.89
C ALA A 174 8.45 8.31 4.13
N ASN A 175 9.77 8.49 4.02
CA ASN A 175 10.56 9.10 5.09
C ASN A 175 10.13 10.56 5.34
N ALA A 176 9.90 11.35 4.29
CA ALA A 176 9.40 12.72 4.41
C ALA A 176 8.01 12.79 5.05
N ALA A 177 7.12 11.85 4.74
CA ALA A 177 5.81 11.74 5.37
C ALA A 177 5.91 11.43 6.86
N LEU A 178 6.75 10.46 7.25
CA LEU A 178 7.02 10.16 8.65
C LEU A 178 7.59 11.39 9.38
N THR A 179 8.64 12.01 8.82
CA THR A 179 9.25 13.21 9.39
C THR A 179 8.23 14.33 9.57
N HIS A 180 7.33 14.53 8.59
CA HIS A 180 6.28 15.54 8.67
C HIS A 180 5.33 15.29 9.85
N LEU A 181 4.84 14.06 10.03
CA LEU A 181 3.96 13.71 11.14
C LEU A 181 4.65 13.92 12.50
N LEU A 182 5.91 13.52 12.64
CA LEU A 182 6.70 13.73 13.85
C LEU A 182 6.95 15.22 14.14
N GLN A 183 7.21 16.03 13.10
CA GLN A 183 7.39 17.48 13.22
C GLN A 183 6.11 18.21 13.64
N LYS A 184 4.93 17.65 13.34
CA LYS A 184 3.65 18.12 13.90
C LYS A 184 3.46 17.74 15.37
N GLY A 185 4.41 17.04 15.97
CA GLY A 185 4.42 16.68 17.38
C GLY A 185 3.77 15.35 17.70
N ILE A 186 3.28 14.60 16.69
CA ILE A 186 2.68 13.28 16.90
C ILE A 186 3.77 12.34 17.43
N SER A 187 3.52 11.72 18.59
CA SER A 187 4.45 10.74 19.16
C SER A 187 4.57 9.51 18.25
N PRO A 188 5.77 8.93 18.03
CA PRO A 188 5.92 7.66 17.32
C PRO A 188 4.99 6.56 17.87
N SER A 189 4.84 6.48 19.19
CA SER A 189 3.95 5.54 19.88
C SER A 189 2.47 5.69 19.56
N ASN A 190 2.07 6.79 18.89
CA ASN A 190 0.71 7.06 18.44
C ASN A 190 0.55 6.83 16.93
N ILE A 191 1.57 6.31 16.24
CA ILE A 191 1.54 6.04 14.81
C ILE A 191 1.56 4.54 14.58
N VAL A 192 0.58 4.02 13.85
CA VAL A 192 0.69 2.74 13.15
C VAL A 192 1.09 3.03 11.71
N ILE A 193 2.06 2.31 11.17
CA ILE A 193 2.44 2.39 9.75
C ILE A 193 1.95 1.13 9.04
N GLY A 194 1.38 1.26 7.85
CA GLY A 194 1.03 0.07 7.09
C GLY A 194 0.79 0.32 5.63
N GLY A 195 0.47 -0.75 4.91
CA GLY A 195 0.16 -0.67 3.51
C GLY A 195 -0.23 -2.01 2.92
N ASP A 196 -0.50 -2.01 1.62
CA ASP A 196 -0.80 -3.20 0.84
C ASP A 196 0.22 -3.44 -0.27
N SER A 197 0.59 -4.69 -0.53
CA SER A 197 1.48 -5.09 -1.63
C SER A 197 2.76 -4.26 -1.67
N ALA A 198 2.96 -3.43 -2.70
CA ALA A 198 4.08 -2.50 -2.81
C ALA A 198 4.13 -1.48 -1.65
N GLY A 199 3.00 -1.04 -1.12
CA GLY A 199 2.94 -0.18 0.05
C GLY A 199 3.31 -0.90 1.36
N ALA A 200 2.98 -2.19 1.47
CA ALA A 200 3.46 -3.02 2.58
C ALA A 200 4.98 -3.27 2.47
N ASN A 201 5.49 -3.44 1.25
CA ASN A 201 6.93 -3.42 0.99
C ASN A 201 7.57 -2.08 1.41
N LEU A 202 6.94 -0.95 1.06
CA LEU A 202 7.41 0.38 1.46
C LEU A 202 7.42 0.57 2.99
N THR A 203 6.49 -0.06 3.70
CA THR A 203 6.48 -0.11 5.17
C THR A 203 7.75 -0.79 5.69
N LEU A 204 8.13 -1.94 5.12
CA LEU A 204 9.38 -2.61 5.49
C LEU A 204 10.64 -1.86 5.01
N GLN A 205 10.59 -1.21 3.84
CA GLN A 205 11.69 -0.33 3.37
C GLN A 205 11.96 0.79 4.38
N LEU A 206 10.90 1.40 4.93
CA LEU A 206 11.03 2.48 5.90
C LEU A 206 11.67 1.98 7.21
N ALA A 207 11.26 0.82 7.72
CA ALA A 207 11.94 0.19 8.86
C ALA A 207 13.40 -0.19 8.54
N SER A 208 13.65 -0.72 7.35
CA SER A 208 15.01 -1.03 6.89
C SER A 208 15.88 0.22 6.83
N HIS A 209 15.33 1.36 6.41
CA HIS A 209 16.05 2.64 6.43
C HIS A 209 16.28 3.16 7.86
N LEU A 210 15.34 2.95 8.78
CA LEU A 210 15.51 3.29 10.20
C LEU A 210 16.62 2.46 10.87
N LEU A 211 16.74 1.17 10.53
CA LEU A 211 17.79 0.28 11.06
C LEU A 211 19.13 0.43 10.34
N HIS A 212 19.07 0.61 9.02
CA HIS A 212 20.22 0.67 8.11
C HIS A 212 20.09 1.91 7.20
N PRO A 213 20.41 3.12 7.73
CA PRO A 213 20.26 4.36 6.97
C PRO A 213 21.05 4.37 5.66
N LEU A 214 20.34 4.61 4.56
CA LEU A 214 20.92 4.79 3.24
C LEU A 214 21.49 6.21 3.10
N ALA A 215 22.76 6.32 2.72
CA ALA A 215 23.42 7.61 2.52
C ALA A 215 22.88 8.40 1.32
N SER A 216 22.24 7.71 0.37
CA SER A 216 21.70 8.30 -0.86
C SER A 216 20.36 9.00 -0.70
N ILE A 217 19.73 8.92 0.47
CA ILE A 217 18.45 9.57 0.78
C ILE A 217 18.53 10.29 2.14
N PRO A 218 17.61 11.23 2.46
CA PRO A 218 17.63 11.90 3.75
C PRO A 218 17.64 10.92 4.93
N ALA A 219 18.45 11.22 5.94
CA ALA A 219 18.52 10.40 7.16
C ALA A 219 17.11 10.24 7.77
N PRO A 220 16.78 9.05 8.30
CA PRO A 220 15.50 8.86 8.95
C PRO A 220 15.44 9.64 10.27
N PRO A 221 14.24 10.03 10.73
CA PRO A 221 14.11 10.68 12.03
C PRO A 221 14.50 9.73 13.17
N THR A 222 15.10 10.27 14.22
CA THR A 222 15.37 9.50 15.45
C THR A 222 14.06 9.23 16.18
N LEU A 223 13.77 7.96 16.43
CA LEU A 223 12.59 7.56 17.19
C LEU A 223 12.84 7.71 18.69
N SER A 224 11.99 8.46 19.38
CA SER A 224 12.00 8.53 20.85
C SER A 224 11.43 7.28 21.51
N GLN A 225 10.53 6.59 20.80
CA GLN A 225 9.87 5.35 21.19
C GLN A 225 9.53 4.55 19.92
N PRO A 226 9.28 3.23 20.01
CA PRO A 226 8.77 2.45 18.89
C PRO A 226 7.41 2.98 18.40
N PHE A 227 7.05 2.63 17.17
CA PHE A 227 5.71 2.86 16.65
C PHE A 227 4.65 2.05 17.41
N ALA A 228 3.37 2.38 17.26
CA ALA A 228 2.28 1.59 17.85
C ALA A 228 2.19 0.17 17.24
N GLY A 229 2.65 0.00 16.00
CA GLY A 229 2.72 -1.27 15.29
C GLY A 229 2.88 -1.08 13.79
N ALA A 230 2.92 -2.19 13.05
CA ALA A 230 2.87 -2.19 11.59
C ALA A 230 1.83 -3.17 11.00
N LEU A 231 1.15 -2.74 9.94
CA LEU A 231 0.19 -3.56 9.18
C LEU A 231 0.73 -3.84 7.77
N LEU A 232 0.90 -5.12 7.43
CA LEU A 232 1.36 -5.56 6.11
C LEU A 232 0.24 -6.37 5.43
N ILE A 233 -0.40 -5.80 4.41
CA ILE A 233 -1.46 -6.49 3.66
C ILE A 233 -0.88 -7.09 2.39
N SER A 234 -0.93 -8.42 2.24
CA SER A 234 -0.39 -9.16 1.09
C SER A 234 0.96 -8.60 0.59
N PRO A 235 2.00 -8.51 1.44
CA PRO A 235 3.19 -7.73 1.10
C PRO A 235 3.96 -8.31 -0.09
N TRP A 236 4.44 -7.42 -0.96
CA TRP A 236 5.24 -7.78 -2.12
C TRP A 236 6.73 -7.75 -1.76
N LEU A 237 7.36 -8.88 -1.46
CA LEU A 237 8.63 -8.92 -0.70
C LEU A 237 9.86 -9.30 -1.54
N ALA A 238 9.68 -9.86 -2.72
CA ALA A 238 10.70 -9.92 -3.75
C ALA A 238 10.13 -9.50 -5.11
N TYR A 239 10.96 -8.87 -5.92
CA TYR A 239 10.51 -8.33 -7.20
C TYR A 239 10.38 -9.45 -8.24
N SER A 240 9.20 -10.06 -8.27
CA SER A 240 8.77 -11.09 -9.22
C SER A 240 7.96 -10.52 -10.39
N LEU A 241 6.99 -9.64 -10.11
CA LEU A 241 6.06 -9.05 -11.08
C LEU A 241 6.43 -7.61 -11.42
N MET A 242 6.34 -7.22 -12.70
CA MET A 242 6.67 -5.85 -13.18
C MET A 242 8.08 -5.37 -12.78
N SER A 243 8.99 -6.31 -12.50
CA SER A 243 10.26 -6.00 -11.87
C SER A 243 11.16 -5.12 -12.74
N ASP A 244 11.13 -5.23 -14.06
CA ASP A 244 11.99 -4.44 -14.95
C ASP A 244 11.67 -2.94 -14.91
N LEU A 245 10.41 -2.57 -14.67
CA LEU A 245 9.97 -1.17 -14.57
C LEU A 245 10.46 -0.51 -13.27
N VAL A 246 10.71 -1.31 -12.24
CA VAL A 246 11.11 -0.86 -10.90
C VAL A 246 12.61 -1.04 -10.66
N LYS A 247 13.20 -2.13 -11.16
CA LYS A 247 14.60 -2.54 -10.97
C LYS A 247 15.61 -1.64 -11.66
N SER A 248 15.20 -0.83 -12.64
CA SER A 248 16.11 0.06 -13.37
C SER A 248 16.88 1.04 -12.46
N GLY A 249 16.36 1.34 -11.26
CA GLY A 249 17.02 2.17 -10.24
C GLY A 249 17.60 1.41 -9.04
N VAL A 250 17.50 0.08 -9.00
CA VAL A 250 17.91 -0.71 -7.81
C VAL A 250 19.42 -0.94 -7.84
N THR A 251 20.13 -0.33 -6.91
CA THR A 251 21.54 -0.59 -6.67
C THR A 251 21.74 -1.80 -5.72
N PRO A 252 22.93 -2.41 -5.67
CA PRO A 252 23.20 -3.48 -4.71
C PRO A 252 22.94 -3.09 -3.25
N GLU A 253 23.17 -1.82 -2.90
CA GLU A 253 22.93 -1.27 -1.56
C GLU A 253 21.43 -1.21 -1.22
N LEU A 254 20.56 -1.04 -2.21
CA LEU A 254 19.10 -0.98 -2.03
C LEU A 254 18.46 -2.36 -1.96
N LYS A 255 19.16 -3.41 -2.40
CA LYS A 255 18.60 -4.75 -2.61
C LYS A 255 17.78 -5.25 -1.43
N HIS A 256 18.35 -5.21 -0.22
CA HIS A 256 17.69 -5.75 0.97
C HIS A 256 16.58 -4.84 1.51
N HIS A 257 16.60 -3.54 1.19
CA HIS A 257 15.47 -2.65 1.46
C HIS A 257 14.30 -3.01 0.55
N VAL A 258 14.54 -3.16 -0.76
CA VAL A 258 13.47 -3.28 -1.76
C VAL A 258 12.98 -4.71 -1.99
N GLU A 259 13.81 -5.71 -1.70
CA GLU A 259 13.47 -7.13 -1.72
C GLU A 259 13.67 -7.76 -0.32
N PRO A 260 12.82 -7.40 0.68
CA PRO A 260 12.88 -7.92 2.05
C PRO A 260 13.02 -9.45 2.17
N ALA A 261 12.40 -10.22 1.26
CA ALA A 261 12.47 -11.68 1.28
C ALA A 261 13.88 -12.22 0.97
N THR A 262 14.75 -11.40 0.37
CA THR A 262 16.14 -11.75 0.06
C THR A 262 17.13 -11.31 1.14
N ALA A 263 16.66 -10.57 2.15
CA ALA A 263 17.50 -10.08 3.23
C ALA A 263 17.98 -11.24 4.12
N PRO A 264 19.25 -11.22 4.59
CA PRO A 264 19.70 -12.21 5.57
C PRO A 264 18.87 -12.08 6.85
N ALA A 265 18.61 -13.19 7.56
CA ALA A 265 17.74 -13.18 8.75
C ALA A 265 18.10 -12.05 9.75
N GLY A 266 19.39 -11.89 10.06
CA GLY A 266 19.88 -10.85 10.97
C GLY A 266 19.66 -9.39 10.51
N TRP A 267 19.22 -9.16 9.27
CA TRP A 267 18.85 -7.83 8.76
C TRP A 267 17.78 -7.15 9.62
N TRP A 268 16.86 -7.93 10.18
CA TRP A 268 15.75 -7.44 10.99
C TRP A 268 16.07 -7.35 12.49
N SER A 269 17.35 -7.48 12.88
CA SER A 269 17.77 -7.26 14.26
C SER A 269 17.45 -5.83 14.70
N GLY A 270 16.71 -5.70 15.81
CA GLY A 270 16.25 -4.40 16.34
C GLY A 270 14.92 -3.91 15.74
N LEU A 271 14.28 -4.68 14.86
CA LEU A 271 12.98 -4.33 14.29
C LEU A 271 11.90 -4.12 15.35
N ASP A 272 11.97 -4.81 16.49
CA ASP A 272 11.08 -4.62 17.64
C ASP A 272 11.19 -3.24 18.29
N GLY A 273 12.35 -2.59 18.17
CA GLY A 273 12.55 -1.18 18.55
C GLY A 273 11.92 -0.17 17.58
N VAL A 274 11.53 -0.61 16.38
CA VAL A 274 10.85 0.20 15.36
C VAL A 274 9.36 -0.16 15.31
N TYR A 275 9.05 -1.41 14.99
CA TYR A 275 7.72 -2.00 14.99
C TYR A 275 7.65 -3.05 16.10
N PRO A 276 7.11 -2.70 17.29
CA PRO A 276 7.05 -3.62 18.41
C PRO A 276 6.02 -4.74 18.21
N ARG A 277 5.17 -4.59 17.19
CA ARG A 277 4.18 -5.59 16.78
C ARG A 277 3.81 -5.45 15.31
N LEU A 278 3.49 -6.58 14.68
CA LEU A 278 3.08 -6.64 13.28
C LEU A 278 1.83 -7.50 13.10
N LEU A 279 0.94 -7.05 12.22
CA LEU A 279 -0.05 -7.91 11.60
C LEU A 279 0.32 -8.06 10.12
N ILE A 280 0.44 -9.31 9.67
CA ILE A 280 0.72 -9.67 8.29
C ILE A 280 -0.48 -10.45 7.77
N THR A 281 -1.04 -10.06 6.63
CA THR A 281 -2.17 -10.77 6.03
C THR A 281 -1.80 -11.32 4.66
N ALA A 282 -2.41 -12.46 4.29
CA ALA A 282 -2.27 -13.09 2.99
C ALA A 282 -3.59 -13.78 2.60
N GLY A 283 -3.90 -13.85 1.32
CA GLY A 283 -4.95 -14.70 0.77
C GLY A 283 -4.45 -16.11 0.49
N GLU A 284 -5.23 -17.14 0.79
CA GLU A 284 -4.85 -18.55 0.56
C GLU A 284 -4.47 -18.88 -0.90
N HIS A 285 -4.99 -18.13 -1.88
CA HIS A 285 -4.77 -18.35 -3.31
C HIS A 285 -4.00 -17.23 -4.00
N GLU A 286 -3.22 -16.45 -3.26
CA GLU A 286 -2.41 -15.38 -3.84
C GLU A 286 -1.05 -15.86 -4.34
N GLY A 287 -0.52 -15.22 -5.39
CA GLY A 287 0.75 -15.61 -6.00
C GLY A 287 1.99 -15.31 -5.16
N LEU A 288 1.83 -14.56 -4.06
CA LEU A 288 2.89 -14.19 -3.13
C LEU A 288 2.85 -15.01 -1.83
N PHE A 289 1.94 -15.99 -1.72
CA PHE A 289 1.64 -16.69 -0.47
C PHE A 289 2.88 -17.26 0.22
N ASP A 290 3.64 -18.11 -0.48
CA ASP A 290 4.83 -18.77 0.11
C ASP A 290 5.87 -17.73 0.58
N GLU A 291 6.11 -16.70 -0.23
CA GLU A 291 7.04 -15.61 0.09
C GLU A 291 6.61 -14.85 1.36
N ILE A 292 5.32 -14.59 1.51
CA ILE A 292 4.76 -13.91 2.68
C ILE A 292 4.90 -14.78 3.93
N ILE A 293 4.57 -16.07 3.84
CA ILE A 293 4.66 -17.00 4.96
C ILE A 293 6.12 -17.20 5.40
N ASP A 294 7.04 -17.35 4.45
CA ASP A 294 8.46 -17.51 4.77
C ASP A 294 9.05 -16.26 5.40
N THR A 295 8.73 -15.08 4.85
CA THR A 295 9.23 -13.81 5.38
C THR A 295 8.58 -13.47 6.72
N SER A 296 7.30 -13.78 6.92
CA SER A 296 6.62 -13.56 8.20
C SER A 296 7.25 -14.38 9.31
N ARG A 297 7.68 -15.62 9.02
CA ARG A 297 8.43 -16.46 9.96
C ARG A 297 9.75 -15.80 10.36
N VAL A 298 10.53 -15.31 9.40
CA VAL A 298 11.81 -14.62 9.67
C VAL A 298 11.57 -13.36 10.51
N ILE A 299 10.59 -12.52 10.15
CA ILE A 299 10.25 -11.32 10.93
C ILE A 299 9.79 -11.70 12.35
N GLY A 300 9.01 -12.77 12.51
CA GLY A 300 8.54 -13.26 13.80
C GLY A 300 9.66 -13.75 14.74
N GLU A 301 10.84 -14.08 14.21
CA GLU A 301 12.02 -14.36 15.03
C GLU A 301 12.52 -13.10 15.76
N HIS A 302 12.35 -11.92 15.15
CA HIS A 302 12.80 -10.62 15.65
C HIS A 302 11.71 -9.82 16.37
N VAL A 303 10.44 -9.95 15.96
CA VAL A 303 9.30 -9.29 16.62
C VAL A 303 8.32 -10.34 17.11
N LYS A 304 8.33 -10.62 18.42
CA LYS A 304 7.52 -11.71 19.01
C LYS A 304 6.02 -11.47 18.92
N ASP A 305 5.57 -10.21 18.90
CA ASP A 305 4.16 -9.84 18.66
C ASP A 305 3.90 -9.69 17.16
N THR A 306 4.23 -10.73 16.39
CA THR A 306 3.89 -10.83 14.96
C THR A 306 2.77 -11.84 14.80
N THR A 307 1.65 -11.40 14.22
CA THR A 307 0.54 -12.27 13.86
C THR A 307 0.45 -12.37 12.33
N THR A 308 0.32 -13.58 11.81
CA THR A 308 -0.02 -13.81 10.39
C THR A 308 -1.43 -14.33 10.27
N VAL A 309 -2.26 -13.67 9.45
CA VAL A 309 -3.64 -14.07 9.17
C VAL A 309 -3.77 -14.45 7.71
N VAL A 310 -4.21 -15.68 7.45
CA VAL A 310 -4.50 -16.16 6.10
C VAL A 310 -6.00 -16.15 5.90
N GLU A 311 -6.48 -15.37 4.92
CA GLU A 311 -7.89 -15.35 4.55
C GLU A 311 -8.23 -16.60 3.72
N PRO A 312 -9.13 -17.49 4.22
CA PRO A 312 -9.51 -18.70 3.50
C PRO A 312 -10.18 -18.38 2.16
N GLY A 313 -9.70 -18.99 1.09
CA GLY A 313 -10.12 -18.71 -0.28
C GLY A 313 -9.82 -17.29 -0.77
N GLY A 314 -9.08 -16.50 0.02
CA GLY A 314 -8.66 -15.15 -0.29
C GLY A 314 -7.69 -15.11 -1.47
N ILE A 315 -7.64 -13.96 -2.13
CA ILE A 315 -6.67 -13.65 -3.19
C ILE A 315 -5.78 -12.50 -2.73
N HIS A 316 -4.87 -12.08 -3.59
CA HIS A 316 -4.02 -10.92 -3.34
C HIS A 316 -4.87 -9.69 -2.99
N GLU A 317 -4.60 -9.04 -1.85
CA GLU A 317 -5.33 -7.86 -1.35
C GLU A 317 -6.84 -8.10 -1.14
N ASP A 318 -7.28 -9.32 -0.82
CA ASP A 318 -8.71 -9.67 -0.79
C ASP A 318 -9.56 -8.72 0.07
N MET A 319 -9.07 -8.33 1.26
CA MET A 319 -9.77 -7.38 2.14
C MET A 319 -10.11 -6.05 1.44
N ILE A 320 -9.25 -5.58 0.53
CA ILE A 320 -9.42 -4.33 -0.21
C ILE A 320 -10.32 -4.60 -1.42
N VAL A 321 -10.01 -5.65 -2.20
CA VAL A 321 -10.78 -6.04 -3.40
C VAL A 321 -12.25 -6.30 -3.08
N LYS A 322 -12.57 -6.80 -1.89
CA LYS A 322 -13.94 -6.96 -1.38
C LYS A 322 -14.73 -5.65 -1.43
N PHE A 323 -14.11 -4.48 -1.25
CA PHE A 323 -14.79 -3.18 -1.39
C PHE A 323 -15.17 -2.87 -2.84
N ALA A 324 -14.42 -3.34 -3.84
CA ALA A 324 -14.75 -3.18 -5.25
C ALA A 324 -16.01 -3.98 -5.66
N VAL A 325 -16.34 -5.05 -4.94
CA VAL A 325 -17.44 -5.98 -5.26
C VAL A 325 -18.60 -5.93 -4.26
N GLY A 326 -18.63 -4.92 -3.38
CA GLY A 326 -19.70 -4.73 -2.40
C GLY A 326 -19.69 -5.73 -1.23
N GLN A 327 -18.55 -6.36 -0.98
CA GLN A 327 -18.32 -7.32 0.12
C GLN A 327 -17.35 -6.77 1.18
N GLY A 328 -17.03 -5.47 1.12
CA GLY A 328 -16.09 -4.82 2.03
C GLY A 328 -16.50 -4.93 3.49
N GLY A 329 -15.49 -4.91 4.38
CA GLY A 329 -15.71 -5.02 5.83
C GLY A 329 -16.05 -6.43 6.32
N ASN A 330 -15.80 -7.47 5.51
CA ASN A 330 -15.98 -8.87 5.88
C ASN A 330 -14.69 -9.66 5.67
N GLY A 331 -14.47 -10.69 6.48
CA GLY A 331 -13.32 -11.59 6.38
C GLY A 331 -12.50 -11.61 7.66
N GLN A 332 -11.79 -12.70 7.89
CA GLN A 332 -10.94 -12.86 9.07
C GLN A 332 -9.78 -11.86 9.02
N ASP A 333 -9.28 -11.59 7.82
CA ASP A 333 -8.25 -10.60 7.53
C ASP A 333 -8.66 -9.16 7.89
N TYR A 334 -9.89 -8.75 7.55
CA TYR A 334 -10.44 -7.44 7.90
C TYR A 334 -10.70 -7.32 9.41
N ASP A 335 -11.34 -8.32 10.01
CA ASP A 335 -11.66 -8.32 11.45
C ASP A 335 -10.38 -8.27 12.30
N ALA A 336 -9.37 -9.07 11.93
CA ALA A 336 -8.06 -9.03 12.57
C ALA A 336 -7.36 -7.67 12.39
N THR A 337 -7.51 -7.04 11.22
CA THR A 337 -6.96 -5.70 10.95
C THR A 337 -7.57 -4.65 11.88
N VAL A 338 -8.90 -4.62 12.01
CA VAL A 338 -9.58 -3.70 12.93
C VAL A 338 -9.14 -3.95 14.37
N ALA A 339 -9.13 -5.22 14.82
CA ALA A 339 -8.71 -5.57 16.17
C ALA A 339 -7.23 -5.21 16.46
N PHE A 340 -6.34 -5.44 15.50
CA PHE A 340 -4.93 -5.09 15.60
C PHE A 340 -4.73 -3.59 15.72
N LEU A 341 -5.35 -2.80 14.84
CA LEU A 341 -5.24 -1.34 14.86
C LEU A 341 -5.83 -0.76 16.15
N THR A 342 -7.02 -1.20 16.56
CA THR A 342 -7.66 -0.76 17.83
C THR A 342 -6.76 -1.06 19.04
N SER A 343 -6.26 -2.29 19.16
CA SER A 343 -5.40 -2.68 20.28
C SER A 343 -4.04 -1.99 20.28
N SER A 344 -3.47 -1.71 19.10
CA SER A 344 -2.21 -0.97 18.97
C SER A 344 -2.33 0.45 19.50
N PHE A 345 -3.48 1.09 19.28
CA PHE A 345 -3.73 2.45 19.72
C PHE A 345 -4.20 2.59 21.18
N ARG A 346 -4.80 1.56 21.78
CA ARG A 346 -5.26 1.63 23.18
C ARG A 346 -4.16 1.26 24.18
N GLY A 347 -3.06 0.65 23.71
CA GLY A 347 -2.17 -0.09 24.59
C GLY A 347 -2.84 -1.39 25.05
N ARG A 348 -2.04 -2.40 25.43
CA ARG A 348 -2.61 -3.61 26.04
C ARG A 348 -3.01 -3.29 27.48
N ASN A 349 -4.23 -3.67 27.86
CA ASN A 349 -4.60 -3.83 29.28
C ASN A 349 -3.83 -4.99 29.90
#